data_AF-A0A2R2W5T5-F1
#
_entry.id   AF-A0A2R2W5T5-F1
#
_cell.length_a   1.000
_cell.length_b   1.000
_cell.length_c   1.000
_cell.angle_alpha   90.00
_cell.angle_beta   90.00
_cell.angle_gamma   90.00
#
_symmetry.space_group_name_H-M   'P 1'
#
loop_
_entity.id
_entity.type
_entity.pdbx_description
1 polymer ?
#
loop_
_entity_poly.entity_id
_entity_poly.type
_entity_poly.pdbx_seq_one_letter_code
_entity_poly.pdbx_strand_id
1 'polypeptide(L)'
;MAQVAILVNGSPDPRKTEIASALGILLGCPVLQPSKLQDALTQQTGPVAPRAGIRALAIDTVWRTAALVEAGVVIDATWDAGDADAVLAPLAAAGAPRLVEVRCADVPAIGDWPVVRVGSLATVDMDALVQEISALFV
;
A
#
# COMPACT_ATOMS: atom_id res chain seq x y z
N MET A 1 -6.38 -1.79 -16.54
CA MET A 1 -5.13 -1.48 -15.79
C MET A 1 -5.43 -0.44 -14.74
N ALA A 2 -4.91 -0.58 -13.51
CA ALA A 2 -5.18 0.37 -12.44
C ALA A 2 -4.63 1.73 -12.85
N GLN A 3 -5.51 2.71 -12.99
CA GLN A 3 -5.06 4.06 -13.33
C GLN A 3 -4.29 4.70 -12.16
N VAL A 4 -4.59 4.27 -10.92
CA VAL A 4 -4.10 4.87 -9.69
C VAL A 4 -3.82 3.81 -8.62
N ALA A 5 -2.67 3.94 -7.94
CA ALA A 5 -2.35 3.19 -6.73
C ALA A 5 -2.10 4.15 -5.56
N ILE A 6 -2.82 3.94 -4.45
CA ILE A 6 -2.68 4.72 -3.22
C ILE A 6 -1.97 3.85 -2.19
N LEU A 7 -0.73 4.18 -1.91
CA LEU A 7 0.09 3.46 -0.96
C LEU A 7 -0.03 4.07 0.43
N VAL A 8 -0.68 3.38 1.36
CA VAL A 8 -0.79 3.81 2.76
C VAL A 8 0.37 3.21 3.54
N ASN A 9 1.44 3.99 3.69
CA ASN A 9 2.71 3.58 4.26
C ASN A 9 2.94 4.16 5.66
N GLY A 10 3.64 3.41 6.51
CA GLY A 10 3.99 3.82 7.86
C GLY A 10 4.34 2.61 8.72
N SER A 11 4.68 2.86 9.99
CA SER A 11 4.91 1.81 10.98
C SER A 11 3.67 0.93 11.16
N PRO A 12 3.82 -0.32 11.64
CA PRO A 12 2.69 -1.19 11.93
C PRO A 12 1.78 -0.57 13.01
N ASP A 13 0.60 -0.12 12.63
CA ASP A 13 -0.38 0.52 13.52
C ASP A 13 -1.81 0.20 13.02
N PRO A 14 -2.73 -0.29 13.87
CA PRO A 14 -4.11 -0.56 13.47
C PRO A 14 -4.84 0.67 12.93
N ARG A 15 -4.53 1.88 13.41
CA ARG A 15 -5.14 3.13 12.94
C ARG A 15 -4.74 3.45 11.50
N LYS A 16 -3.53 3.08 11.09
CA LYS A 16 -3.09 3.17 9.68
C LYS A 16 -3.93 2.25 8.80
N THR A 17 -4.20 1.03 9.27
CA THR A 17 -5.08 0.08 8.58
C THR A 17 -6.53 0.57 8.52
N GLU A 18 -7.03 1.22 9.56
CA GLU A 18 -8.35 1.87 9.56
C GLU A 18 -8.42 3.00 8.52
N ILE A 19 -7.39 3.84 8.42
CA ILE A 19 -7.27 4.88 7.39
C ILE A 19 -7.31 4.27 5.99
N ALA A 20 -6.51 3.23 5.74
CA ALA A 20 -6.50 2.57 4.43
C ALA A 20 -7.87 1.96 4.08
N SER A 21 -8.55 1.38 5.07
CA SER A 21 -9.90 0.84 4.91
C SER A 21 -10.91 1.94 4.57
N ALA A 22 -10.85 3.07 5.29
CA ALA A 22 -11.70 4.21 5.04
C ALA A 22 -11.46 4.83 3.66
N LEU A 23 -10.20 4.95 3.22
CA LEU A 23 -9.85 5.38 1.85
C LEU A 23 -10.45 4.44 0.81
N GLY A 24 -10.33 3.12 1.00
CA GLY A 24 -10.92 2.14 0.09
C GLY A 24 -12.44 2.33 -0.06
N ILE A 25 -13.15 2.55 1.06
CA ILE A 25 -14.59 2.80 1.05
C ILE A 25 -14.92 4.11 0.33
N LEU A 26 -14.26 5.22 0.70
CA LEU A 26 -14.56 6.55 0.16
C LEU A 26 -14.24 6.68 -1.33
N LEU A 27 -13.21 5.98 -1.80
CA LEU A 27 -12.75 6.01 -3.20
C LEU A 27 -13.31 4.86 -4.04
N GLY A 28 -14.10 3.96 -3.45
CA GLY A 28 -14.62 2.77 -4.14
C GLY A 28 -13.52 1.81 -4.63
N CYS A 29 -12.39 1.77 -3.93
CA CYS A 29 -11.21 0.99 -4.29
C CYS A 29 -11.05 -0.25 -3.38
N PRO A 30 -10.62 -1.40 -3.92
CA PRO A 30 -10.20 -2.51 -3.08
C PRO A 30 -8.97 -2.13 -2.25
N VAL A 31 -8.89 -2.71 -1.05
CA VAL A 31 -7.75 -2.56 -0.14
C VAL A 31 -6.94 -3.85 -0.15
N LEU A 32 -5.69 -3.77 -0.57
CA LEU A 32 -4.75 -4.89 -0.59
C LEU A 32 -3.76 -4.77 0.56
N GLN A 33 -3.51 -5.87 1.25
CA GLN A 33 -2.65 -5.92 2.44
C GLN A 33 -1.60 -7.03 2.29
N PRO A 34 -0.35 -6.70 1.92
CA PRO A 34 0.73 -7.69 1.84
C PRO A 34 0.93 -8.45 3.15
N SER A 35 0.72 -7.81 4.31
CA SER A 35 0.81 -8.44 5.63
C SER A 35 -0.24 -9.54 5.82
N LYS A 36 -1.50 -9.30 5.46
CA LYS A 36 -2.56 -10.32 5.53
C LYS A 36 -2.29 -11.51 4.62
N LEU A 37 -1.77 -11.25 3.42
CA LEU A 37 -1.40 -12.32 2.50
C LEU A 37 -0.20 -13.11 3.02
N GLN A 38 0.80 -12.42 3.59
CA GLN A 38 1.95 -13.05 4.24
C GLN A 38 1.49 -13.95 5.41
N ASP A 39 0.58 -13.47 6.26
CA ASP A 39 0.02 -14.23 7.38
C ASP A 39 -0.71 -15.49 6.88
N ALA A 40 -1.55 -15.35 5.86
CA ALA A 40 -2.27 -16.47 5.26
C ALA A 40 -1.31 -17.52 4.69
N LEU A 41 -0.29 -17.11 3.95
CA LEU A 41 0.72 -18.01 3.41
C LEU A 41 1.52 -18.69 4.53
N THR A 42 1.93 -17.94 5.55
CA THR A 42 2.67 -18.47 6.71
C THR A 42 1.84 -19.51 7.47
N GLN A 43 0.53 -19.28 7.62
CA GLN A 43 -0.37 -20.24 8.26
C GLN A 43 -0.44 -21.57 7.50
N GLN A 44 -0.39 -21.53 6.17
CA GLN A 44 -0.43 -22.73 5.33
C GLN A 44 0.91 -23.47 5.27
N THR A 45 2.04 -22.75 5.22
CA THR A 45 3.37 -23.35 5.09
C THR A 45 3.99 -23.78 6.42
N GLY A 46 3.51 -23.22 7.53
CA GLY A 46 4.15 -23.36 8.84
C GLY A 46 5.59 -22.82 8.84
N PRO A 47 6.45 -23.26 9.78
CA PRO A 47 7.82 -22.74 9.94
C PRO A 47 8.81 -23.22 8.88
N VAL A 48 8.37 -24.00 7.90
CA VAL A 48 9.25 -24.64 6.89
C VAL A 48 9.65 -23.65 5.79
N ALA A 49 8.77 -22.71 5.45
CA ALA A 49 9.06 -21.71 4.43
C ALA A 49 9.83 -20.51 5.02
N PRO A 50 10.89 -20.02 4.35
CA PRO A 50 11.60 -18.83 4.79
C PRO A 50 10.68 -17.59 4.82
N ARG A 51 10.58 -16.95 5.99
CA ARG A 51 9.70 -15.78 6.21
C ARG A 51 9.95 -14.65 5.19
N ALA A 52 11.22 -14.38 4.86
CA ALA A 52 11.60 -13.37 3.88
C ALA A 52 11.08 -13.70 2.48
N GLY A 53 11.15 -14.97 2.07
CA GLY A 53 10.61 -15.43 0.79
C GLY A 53 9.07 -15.33 0.73
N ILE A 54 8.38 -15.70 1.81
CA ILE A 54 6.92 -15.55 1.92
C ILE A 54 6.49 -14.08 1.87
N ARG A 55 7.27 -13.18 2.50
CA ARG A 55 7.03 -11.74 2.43
C ARG A 55 7.21 -11.19 1.01
N ALA A 56 8.32 -11.52 0.35
CA ALA A 56 8.56 -11.09 -1.03
C ALA A 56 7.44 -11.57 -1.98
N LEU A 57 6.99 -12.82 -1.83
CA LEU A 57 5.89 -13.37 -2.60
C LEU A 57 4.57 -12.62 -2.34
N ALA A 58 4.27 -12.28 -1.08
CA ALA A 58 3.06 -11.53 -0.74
C ALA A 58 3.06 -10.12 -1.37
N ILE A 59 4.22 -9.46 -1.37
CA ILE A 59 4.40 -8.14 -2.00
C ILE A 59 4.19 -8.22 -3.51
N ASP A 60 4.88 -9.15 -4.20
CA ASP A 60 4.74 -9.37 -5.64
C ASP A 60 3.29 -9.71 -6.01
N THR A 61 2.63 -10.56 -5.23
CA THR A 61 1.23 -10.95 -5.48
C THR A 61 0.27 -9.76 -5.35
N VAL A 62 0.48 -8.88 -4.37
CA VAL A 62 -0.32 -7.66 -4.22
C VAL A 62 -0.15 -6.74 -5.43
N TRP A 63 1.08 -6.55 -5.91
CA TRP A 63 1.33 -5.73 -7.10
C TRP A 63 0.73 -6.32 -8.37
N ARG A 64 0.82 -7.65 -8.56
CA ARG A 64 0.15 -8.33 -9.67
C ARG A 64 -1.37 -8.22 -9.58
N THR A 65 -1.93 -8.32 -8.37
CA THR A 65 -3.36 -8.15 -8.13
C THR A 65 -3.80 -6.72 -8.44
N ALA A 66 -3.03 -5.72 -8.01
CA ALA A 66 -3.23 -4.32 -8.34
C ALA A 66 -3.28 -4.08 -9.86
N ALA A 67 -2.40 -4.72 -10.63
CA ALA A 67 -2.39 -4.60 -12.10
C ALA A 67 -3.69 -5.08 -12.78
N LEU A 68 -4.43 -6.00 -12.14
CA LEU A 68 -5.68 -6.55 -12.65
C LEU A 68 -6.90 -5.65 -12.37
N VAL A 69 -6.80 -4.71 -11.42
CA VAL A 69 -7.90 -3.81 -11.06
C VAL A 69 -7.88 -2.59 -11.97
N GLU A 70 -8.99 -2.13 -12.55
CA GLU A 70 -8.98 -1.00 -13.48
C GLU A 70 -9.22 0.37 -12.83
N ALA A 71 -10.11 0.42 -11.83
CA ALA A 71 -10.60 1.67 -11.24
C ALA A 71 -9.59 2.37 -10.30
N GLY A 72 -8.70 1.60 -9.68
CA GLY A 72 -7.74 2.07 -8.67
C GLY A 72 -7.62 1.09 -7.52
N VAL A 73 -6.59 1.24 -6.69
CA VAL A 73 -6.34 0.33 -5.55
C VAL A 73 -5.69 1.07 -4.39
N VAL A 74 -6.07 0.71 -3.17
CA VAL A 74 -5.38 1.11 -1.94
C VAL A 74 -4.50 -0.05 -1.48
N ILE A 75 -3.23 0.22 -1.19
CA ILE A 75 -2.28 -0.77 -0.68
C ILE A 75 -1.86 -0.34 0.74
N ASP A 76 -2.31 -1.10 1.74
CA ASP A 76 -1.92 -0.91 3.14
C ASP A 76 -0.68 -1.75 3.44
N ALA A 77 0.47 -1.08 3.53
CA ALA A 77 1.74 -1.78 3.70
C ALA A 77 2.67 -1.05 4.69
N THR A 78 3.61 -1.81 5.24
CA THR A 78 4.74 -1.28 5.99
C THR A 78 5.99 -1.71 5.26
N TRP A 79 6.74 -0.71 4.82
CA TRP A 79 7.99 -0.89 4.11
C TRP A 79 9.16 -0.47 4.97
N ASP A 80 10.28 -1.16 4.82
CA ASP A 80 11.58 -0.79 5.35
C ASP A 80 12.54 -0.40 4.22
N ALA A 81 13.75 0.05 4.59
CA ALA A 81 14.76 0.50 3.63
C ALA A 81 15.20 -0.60 2.63
N GLY A 82 15.01 -1.89 2.97
CA GLY A 82 15.33 -3.01 2.11
C GLY A 82 14.24 -3.36 1.10
N ASP A 83 13.07 -2.73 1.17
CA ASP A 83 11.91 -3.08 0.35
C ASP A 83 11.82 -2.35 -0.98
N ALA A 84 12.69 -1.38 -1.22
CA ALA A 84 12.65 -0.55 -2.42
C ALA A 84 12.60 -1.39 -3.70
N ASP A 85 13.51 -2.35 -3.85
CA ASP A 85 13.54 -3.23 -5.03
C ASP A 85 12.29 -4.11 -5.14
N ALA A 86 11.79 -4.62 -4.01
CA ALA A 86 10.59 -5.44 -3.94
C ALA A 86 9.31 -4.66 -4.26
N VAL A 87 9.32 -3.34 -4.15
CA VAL A 87 8.21 -2.46 -4.51
C VAL A 87 8.35 -1.94 -5.94
N LEU A 88 9.53 -1.45 -6.32
CA LEU A 88 9.77 -0.77 -7.60
C LEU A 88 9.72 -1.73 -8.79
N ALA A 89 10.30 -2.93 -8.67
CA ALA A 89 10.32 -3.87 -9.79
C ALA A 89 8.91 -4.40 -10.14
N PRO A 90 8.07 -4.82 -9.18
CA PRO A 90 6.69 -5.21 -9.48
C PRO A 90 5.81 -4.04 -9.93
N LEU A 91 6.04 -2.82 -9.42
CA LEU A 91 5.33 -1.62 -9.89
C LEU A 91 5.57 -1.36 -11.38
N ALA A 92 6.82 -1.48 -11.83
CA ALA A 92 7.17 -1.36 -13.25
C ALA A 92 6.47 -2.45 -14.09
N ALA A 93 6.44 -3.69 -13.59
CA ALA A 93 5.76 -4.81 -14.26
C ALA A 93 4.23 -4.68 -14.28
N ALA A 94 3.65 -4.01 -13.29
CA ALA A 94 2.22 -3.67 -13.23
C ALA A 94 1.83 -2.54 -14.22
N GLY A 95 2.79 -2.02 -14.98
CA GLY A 95 2.59 -0.98 -15.99
C GLY A 95 2.56 0.43 -15.43
N ALA A 96 3.25 0.65 -14.30
CA ALA A 96 3.49 1.97 -13.69
C ALA A 96 2.21 2.80 -13.46
N PRO A 97 1.28 2.32 -12.59
CA PRO A 97 0.14 3.13 -12.18
C PRO A 97 0.60 4.47 -11.61
N ARG A 98 -0.20 5.54 -11.79
CA ARG A 98 0.06 6.80 -11.09
C ARG A 98 -0.02 6.52 -9.59
N LEU A 99 1.07 6.77 -8.87
CA LEU A 99 1.18 6.41 -7.46
C LEU A 99 1.15 7.65 -6.59
N VAL A 100 0.43 7.57 -5.47
CA VAL A 100 0.54 8.52 -4.36
C VAL A 100 0.81 7.74 -3.08
N GLU A 101 1.72 8.24 -2.24
CA GLU A 101 1.94 7.69 -0.91
C GLU A 101 1.23 8.54 0.13
N VAL A 102 0.36 7.90 0.91
CA VAL A 102 -0.17 8.44 2.16
C VAL A 102 0.76 7.97 3.27
N ARG A 103 1.57 8.89 3.80
CA ARG A 103 2.60 8.59 4.81
C ARG A 103 2.09 8.87 6.21
N CYS A 104 1.88 7.79 6.97
CA CYS A 104 1.29 7.75 8.31
C CYS A 104 2.31 7.77 9.47
N ALA A 105 3.60 7.65 9.16
CA ALA A 105 4.70 7.75 10.13
C ALA A 105 5.97 8.24 9.43
N ASP A 106 6.99 8.63 10.18
CA ASP A 106 8.29 8.97 9.59
C ASP A 106 9.05 7.69 9.21
N VAL A 107 8.76 7.20 8.01
CA VAL A 107 9.40 6.04 7.39
C VAL A 107 10.21 6.47 6.17
N PRO A 108 11.26 5.71 5.80
CA PRO A 108 12.06 6.01 4.61
C PRO A 108 11.19 6.15 3.36
N ALA A 109 11.58 7.07 2.48
CA ALA A 109 11.01 7.14 1.15
C ALA A 109 11.46 5.93 0.31
N ILE A 110 10.54 5.41 -0.50
CA ILE A 110 10.74 4.18 -1.29
C ILE A 110 10.79 4.51 -2.78
N GLY A 111 10.19 5.63 -3.19
CA GLY A 111 10.22 6.14 -4.54
C GLY A 111 9.93 7.65 -4.57
N ASP A 112 10.01 8.21 -5.76
CA ASP A 112 9.94 9.66 -6.00
C ASP A 112 8.53 10.16 -6.38
N TRP A 113 7.49 9.45 -5.94
CA TRP A 113 6.09 9.82 -6.19
C TRP A 113 5.58 10.89 -5.22
N PRO A 114 4.46 11.56 -5.54
CA PRO A 114 3.77 12.47 -4.62
C PRO A 114 3.48 11.82 -3.26
N VAL A 115 3.68 12.58 -2.18
CA VAL A 115 3.46 12.13 -0.80
C VAL A 115 2.49 13.07 -0.10
N VAL A 116 1.41 12.52 0.45
CA VAL A 116 0.49 13.18 1.39
C VAL A 116 0.83 12.73 2.80
N ARG A 117 1.13 13.66 3.70
CA ARG A 117 1.56 13.33 5.07
C ARG A 117 0.40 13.39 6.04
N VAL A 118 0.16 12.31 6.77
CA VAL A 118 -0.83 12.28 7.86
C VAL A 118 -0.14 12.72 9.14
N GLY A 119 -0.50 13.91 9.64
CA GLY A 119 0.13 14.49 10.84
C GLY A 119 -0.20 13.75 12.14
N SER A 120 -1.38 13.14 12.24
CA SER A 120 -1.84 12.37 13.40
C SER A 120 -2.84 11.30 12.98
N LEU A 121 -2.55 10.04 13.31
CA LEU A 121 -3.48 8.92 13.04
C LEU A 121 -4.74 8.97 13.91
N ALA A 122 -4.70 9.68 15.05
CA ALA A 122 -5.82 9.74 15.98
C ALA A 122 -6.87 10.78 15.59
N THR A 123 -6.50 11.76 14.76
CA THR A 123 -7.32 12.94 14.46
C THR A 123 -7.30 13.27 12.97
N VAL A 124 -7.10 12.26 12.12
CA VAL A 124 -7.07 12.48 10.67
C VAL A 124 -8.46 12.87 10.18
N ASP A 125 -8.51 13.93 9.39
CA ASP A 125 -9.71 14.32 8.66
C ASP A 125 -9.71 13.57 7.32
N MET A 126 -10.60 12.58 7.20
CA MET A 126 -10.66 11.72 6.03
C MET A 126 -11.14 12.46 4.78
N ASP A 127 -12.03 13.45 4.93
CA ASP A 127 -12.56 14.22 3.80
C ASP A 127 -11.46 15.12 3.23
N ALA A 128 -10.71 15.79 4.12
CA ALA A 128 -9.55 16.59 3.72
C ALA A 128 -8.47 15.72 3.05
N LEU A 129 -8.19 14.53 3.61
CA LEU A 129 -7.22 13.59 3.04
C LEU A 129 -7.63 13.13 1.63
N VAL A 130 -8.90 12.78 1.43
CA VAL A 130 -9.42 12.39 0.11
C VAL A 130 -9.34 13.55 -0.89
N GLN A 131 -9.64 14.77 -0.47
CA GLN A 131 -9.52 15.95 -1.33
C GLN A 131 -8.07 16.19 -1.77
N GLU A 132 -7.12 16.10 -0.86
CA GLU A 132 -5.69 16.28 -1.15
C GLU A 132 -5.17 15.19 -2.11
N ILE A 133 -5.52 13.92 -1.86
CA ILE A 133 -5.20 12.80 -2.75
C ILE A 133 -5.80 13.04 -4.14
N SER A 134 -7.07 13.42 -4.21
CA SER A 134 -7.78 13.62 -5.48
C SER A 134 -7.13 14.72 -6.32
N ALA A 135 -6.65 15.80 -5.69
CA ALA A 135 -5.98 16.90 -6.36
C ALA A 135 -4.67 16.48 -7.08
N LEU A 136 -4.07 15.35 -6.71
CA LEU A 136 -2.85 14.83 -7.33
C LEU A 136 -3.10 14.03 -8.61
N PHE A 137 -4.37 13.71 -8.92
CA PHE A 137 -4.74 12.91 -10.09
C PHE A 137 -5.48 13.71 -11.19
N VAL A 138 -5.77 14.99 -10.95
CA VAL A 138 -6.42 15.93 -11.91
C VAL A 138 -5.43 16.43 -12.94
#